data_AF-G9KAQ6-F1
#
_entry.id   AF-G9KAQ6-F1
#
_cell.length_a   1.000
_cell.length_b   1.000
_cell.length_c   1.000
_cell.angle_alpha   90.00
_cell.angle_beta   90.00
_cell.angle_gamma   90.00
#
_symmetry.space_group_name_H-M   'P 1'
#
loop_
_entity.id
_entity.type
_entity.pdbx_description
1 polymer ?
#
loop_
_entity_poly.entity_id
_entity_poly.type
_entity_poly.pdbx_seq_one_letter_code
_entity_poly.pdbx_strand_id
1 'polypeptide(L)'
;MPPPAKVLRKENLGLQCEWGSCSFVCSAMEEFCEHVTQHLQQHLHGSGEEEEEEEDPLEEEFSCLWQECGFCSMDSSADLIRHVYFHCYHTKLKQWGLQALQSQANLSPCILDFQSRNIIPDIPDHFLCLWEHCESSFDNPEWFYRHVEAHSLCCEYQAIGKDNHVVLCGWKGCTCTFKDCRKLREHLRSHTQEKVVACPTCGGMFANNTKFLDHIRRQTSLDQQRFQCSHCS
;
A
#
# COMPACT_ATOMS: atom_id res chain seq x y z
N MET A 1 -30.84 4.74 21.81
CA MET A 1 -29.60 4.09 22.29
C MET A 1 -28.46 4.55 21.40
N PRO A 2 -27.35 5.07 21.93
CA PRO A 2 -26.16 5.27 21.11
C PRO A 2 -25.69 3.91 20.58
N PRO A 3 -25.16 3.81 19.35
CA PRO A 3 -24.64 2.55 18.86
C PRO A 3 -23.45 2.12 19.74
N PRO A 4 -23.25 0.80 19.96
CA PRO A 4 -22.08 0.34 20.68
C PRO A 4 -20.83 0.82 19.94
N ALA A 5 -19.96 1.53 20.66
CA ALA A 5 -18.64 1.89 20.17
C ALA A 5 -17.98 0.61 19.66
N LYS A 6 -17.74 0.54 18.34
CA LYS A 6 -17.00 -0.57 17.75
C LYS A 6 -15.62 -0.55 18.38
N VAL A 7 -15.34 -1.57 19.20
CA VAL A 7 -13.99 -1.88 19.65
C VAL A 7 -13.14 -2.00 18.39
N LEU A 8 -12.26 -1.02 18.15
CA LEU A 8 -11.21 -1.16 17.14
C LEU A 8 -10.48 -2.46 17.51
N ARG A 9 -10.54 -3.48 16.64
CA ARG A 9 -9.64 -4.63 16.79
C ARG A 9 -8.24 -4.03 16.79
N LYS A 10 -7.50 -4.21 17.88
CA LYS A 10 -6.09 -3.85 17.96
C LYS A 10 -5.38 -4.74 16.95
N GLU A 11 -5.13 -4.21 15.76
CA GLU A 11 -4.50 -4.94 14.66
C GLU A 11 -3.05 -5.18 15.09
N ASN A 12 -2.72 -6.41 15.46
CA ASN A 12 -1.36 -6.78 15.84
C ASN A 12 -0.52 -6.91 14.55
N LEU A 13 -0.12 -5.76 14.00
CA LEU A 13 0.78 -5.68 12.85
C LEU A 13 2.21 -5.79 13.38
N GLY A 14 3.04 -6.64 12.77
CA GLY A 14 4.48 -6.65 12.98
C GLY A 14 5.13 -5.96 11.79
N LEU A 15 5.22 -4.63 11.84
CA LEU A 15 5.77 -3.81 10.75
C LEU A 15 7.28 -3.79 10.90
N GLN A 16 8.00 -4.42 9.98
CA GLN A 16 9.45 -4.48 9.99
C GLN A 16 10.03 -3.52 8.95
N CYS A 17 10.97 -2.68 9.36
CA CYS A 17 11.71 -1.81 8.47
C CYS A 17 12.73 -2.64 7.66
N GLU A 18 12.83 -2.38 6.37
CA GLU A 18 13.82 -3.00 5.48
C GLU A 18 14.66 -1.93 4.77
N TRP A 19 14.78 -0.74 5.37
CA TRP A 19 15.69 0.31 4.92
C TRP A 19 17.14 -0.08 5.25
N GLY A 20 17.96 -0.35 4.23
CA GLY A 20 19.34 -0.80 4.38
C GLY A 20 19.43 -2.01 5.32
N SER A 21 20.21 -1.89 6.39
CA SER A 21 20.37 -2.91 7.44
C SER A 21 19.51 -2.68 8.69
N CYS A 22 18.52 -1.78 8.62
CA CYS A 22 17.65 -1.47 9.76
C CYS A 22 16.88 -2.72 10.23
N SER A 23 16.77 -2.89 11.54
CA SER A 23 16.06 -4.01 12.18
C SER A 23 14.89 -3.54 13.06
N PHE A 24 14.42 -2.30 12.86
CA PHE A 24 13.32 -1.74 13.63
C PHE A 24 12.01 -2.48 13.35
N VAL A 25 11.23 -2.73 14.40
CA VAL A 25 9.92 -3.37 14.32
C VAL A 25 8.94 -2.66 15.24
N CYS A 26 7.76 -2.35 14.74
CA CYS A 26 6.68 -1.77 15.56
C CYS A 26 5.31 -2.32 15.15
N SER A 27 4.23 -1.78 15.76
CA SER A 27 2.86 -2.24 15.50
C SER A 27 1.88 -1.17 15.04
N ALA A 28 2.28 0.10 15.06
CA ALA A 28 1.46 1.22 14.62
C ALA A 28 2.05 1.84 13.34
N MET A 29 1.18 2.19 12.39
CA MET A 29 1.61 2.81 11.13
C MET A 29 2.19 4.21 11.35
N GLU A 30 1.66 4.96 12.32
CA GLU A 30 2.16 6.28 12.71
C GLU A 30 3.62 6.19 13.15
N GLU A 31 3.92 5.31 14.11
CA GLU A 31 5.28 5.05 14.60
C GLU A 31 6.20 4.55 13.48
N PHE A 32 5.70 3.67 12.62
CA PHE A 32 6.47 3.14 11.49
C PHE A 32 6.85 4.22 10.49
N CYS A 33 5.90 5.07 10.10
CA CYS A 33 6.15 6.16 9.17
C CYS A 33 7.09 7.20 9.77
N GLU A 34 6.90 7.58 11.04
CA GLU A 34 7.81 8.50 11.74
C GLU A 34 9.25 7.97 11.80
N HIS A 35 9.42 6.67 12.05
CA HIS A 35 10.72 6.02 12.00
C HIS A 35 11.35 6.10 10.59
N VAL A 36 10.60 5.75 9.54
CA VAL A 36 11.10 5.82 8.15
C VAL A 36 11.40 7.26 7.72
N THR A 37 10.63 8.25 8.19
CA THR A 37 10.92 9.68 7.95
C THR A 37 12.29 10.08 8.49
N GLN A 38 12.76 9.51 9.61
CA GLN A 38 14.11 9.78 10.13
C GLN A 38 15.19 9.27 9.19
N HIS A 39 15.00 8.10 8.57
CA HIS A 39 15.91 7.57 7.54
C HIS A 39 15.94 8.46 6.30
N LEU A 40 14.77 8.89 5.81
CA LEU A 40 14.67 9.83 4.69
C LEU A 40 15.39 11.15 4.99
N GLN A 41 15.17 11.73 6.17
CA GLN A 41 15.84 12.95 6.59
C GLN A 41 17.36 12.75 6.61
N GLN A 42 17.87 11.71 7.25
CA GLN A 42 19.31 11.44 7.28
C GLN A 42 19.90 11.23 5.88
N HIS A 43 19.20 10.50 5.02
CA HIS A 43 19.67 10.22 3.67
C HIS A 43 19.69 11.46 2.77
N LEU A 44 18.67 12.33 2.87
CA LEU A 44 18.59 13.57 2.10
C LEU A 44 19.50 14.69 2.62
N HIS A 45 19.86 14.69 3.90
CA HIS A 45 20.82 15.66 4.45
C HIS A 45 22.29 15.19 4.28
N GLY A 46 22.52 13.87 4.28
CA GLY A 46 23.86 13.30 4.13
C GLY A 46 24.43 13.33 2.72
N SER A 47 23.66 13.70 1.70
CA SER A 47 24.13 13.87 0.32
C SER A 47 24.78 15.23 0.04
N GLY A 48 24.80 16.16 1.01
CA GLY A 48 25.20 17.56 0.80
C GLY A 48 26.44 18.04 1.57
N GLU A 49 27.20 17.18 2.25
CA GLU A 49 28.34 17.60 3.10
C GLU A 49 29.72 17.04 2.69
N GLU A 50 29.87 16.40 1.53
CA GLU A 50 31.19 15.96 1.04
C GLU A 50 31.60 16.70 -0.25
N GLU A 51 32.61 17.56 -0.07
CA GLU A 51 33.61 18.01 -1.04
C GLU A 51 33.27 19.24 -1.92
N GLU A 52 33.76 20.40 -1.46
CA GLU A 52 34.17 21.52 -2.33
C GLU A 52 35.32 21.06 -3.25
N GLU A 53 35.03 20.30 -4.30
CA GLU A 53 35.93 20.16 -5.45
C GLU A 53 35.19 20.51 -6.74
N GLU A 54 35.81 21.37 -7.55
CA GLU A 54 35.28 21.87 -8.82
C GLU A 54 35.08 20.73 -9.83
N GLU A 55 33.91 20.11 -9.90
CA GLU A 55 33.52 19.27 -11.03
C GLU A 55 32.06 19.52 -11.44
N ASP A 56 31.76 19.23 -12.70
CA ASP A 56 30.49 19.37 -13.46
C ASP A 56 29.22 19.29 -12.57
N PRO A 57 28.12 20.04 -12.82
CA PRO A 57 26.90 19.89 -12.04
C PRO A 57 26.30 18.50 -12.33
N LEU A 58 26.76 17.50 -11.58
CA LEU A 58 26.23 16.14 -11.59
C LEU A 58 24.79 16.25 -11.08
N GLU A 59 23.86 15.78 -11.90
CA GLU A 59 22.45 15.67 -11.52
C GLU A 59 22.36 14.86 -10.22
N GLU A 60 21.88 15.47 -9.14
CA GLU A 60 21.72 14.80 -7.84
C GLU A 60 20.76 13.60 -8.00
N GLU A 61 21.29 12.39 -7.88
CA GLU A 61 20.50 11.16 -7.95
C GLU A 61 19.93 10.78 -6.58
N PHE A 62 18.61 10.66 -6.48
CA PHE A 62 17.91 10.24 -5.27
C PHE A 62 17.54 8.75 -5.34
N SER A 63 18.37 7.90 -4.73
CA SER A 63 18.18 6.44 -4.74
C SER A 63 17.44 5.90 -3.51
N CYS A 64 16.64 4.85 -3.70
CA CYS A 64 15.95 4.19 -2.61
C CYS A 64 16.82 3.11 -1.97
N LEU A 65 17.04 3.21 -0.65
CA LEU A 65 17.82 2.24 0.12
C LEU A 65 16.98 1.10 0.71
N TRP A 66 15.71 0.97 0.31
CA TRP A 66 14.91 -0.18 0.70
C TRP A 66 15.48 -1.44 0.05
N GLN A 67 15.67 -2.52 0.82
CA GLN A 67 16.28 -3.76 0.34
C GLN A 67 15.63 -4.25 -0.95
N GLU A 68 16.42 -4.60 -1.97
CA GLU A 68 15.94 -5.13 -3.25
C GLU A 68 14.89 -4.25 -3.96
N CYS A 69 14.92 -2.93 -3.77
CA CYS A 69 14.04 -2.00 -4.49
C CYS A 69 14.65 -1.55 -5.82
N GLY A 70 15.83 -0.91 -5.78
CA GLY A 70 16.54 -0.44 -6.97
C GLY A 70 15.95 0.80 -7.64
N PHE A 71 15.02 1.51 -7.00
CA PHE A 71 14.48 2.77 -7.50
C PHE A 71 15.48 3.92 -7.38
N CYS A 72 15.52 4.79 -8.39
CA CYS A 72 16.18 6.10 -8.34
C CYS A 72 15.33 7.15 -9.07
N SER A 73 15.37 8.40 -8.59
CA SER A 73 14.82 9.58 -9.27
C SER A 73 15.93 10.58 -9.54
N MET A 74 15.92 11.16 -10.74
CA MET A 74 16.80 12.26 -11.15
C MET A 74 16.09 13.61 -11.08
N ASP A 75 14.77 13.61 -10.84
CA ASP A 75 13.92 14.79 -10.97
C ASP A 75 13.72 15.51 -9.64
N SER A 76 13.42 14.77 -8.57
CA SER A 76 13.10 15.38 -7.28
C SER A 76 13.24 14.44 -6.09
N SER A 77 13.75 14.98 -4.97
CA SER A 77 13.70 14.31 -3.66
C SER A 77 12.27 14.03 -3.20
N ALA A 78 11.27 14.78 -3.68
CA ALA A 78 9.86 14.51 -3.40
C ALA A 78 9.41 13.15 -3.96
N ASP A 79 9.97 12.71 -5.09
CA ASP A 79 9.65 11.41 -5.68
C ASP A 79 10.15 10.27 -4.81
N LEU A 80 11.40 10.41 -4.32
CA LEU A 80 11.96 9.45 -3.38
C LEU A 80 11.12 9.39 -2.09
N ILE A 81 10.68 10.53 -1.55
CA ILE A 81 9.84 10.57 -0.34
C ILE A 81 8.53 9.81 -0.57
N ARG A 82 7.81 10.09 -1.66
CA ARG A 82 6.54 9.43 -2.01
C ARG A 82 6.72 7.93 -2.21
N HIS A 83 7.77 7.56 -2.95
CA HIS A 83 8.18 6.18 -3.19
C HIS A 83 8.42 5.44 -1.86
N VAL A 84 9.17 6.04 -0.94
CA VAL A 84 9.50 5.42 0.35
C VAL A 84 8.28 5.31 1.27
N TYR A 85 7.36 6.28 1.27
CA TYR A 85 6.09 6.11 1.98
C TYR A 85 5.23 4.98 1.41
N PHE A 86 5.35 4.68 0.12
CA PHE A 86 4.68 3.51 -0.43
C PHE A 86 5.30 2.20 0.06
N HIS A 87 6.60 2.14 0.34
CA HIS A 87 7.16 0.99 1.05
C HIS A 87 6.58 0.81 2.45
N CYS A 88 6.27 1.90 3.18
CA CYS A 88 5.56 1.81 4.45
C CYS A 88 4.20 1.12 4.30
N TYR A 89 3.42 1.56 3.32
CA TYR A 89 2.12 0.96 3.01
C TYR A 89 2.26 -0.49 2.50
N HIS A 90 3.22 -0.76 1.63
CA HIS A 90 3.49 -2.09 1.11
C HIS A 90 3.88 -3.08 2.21
N THR A 91 4.64 -2.63 3.21
CA THR A 91 4.99 -3.41 4.40
C THR A 91 3.75 -3.82 5.19
N LYS A 92 2.80 -2.90 5.39
CA LYS A 92 1.49 -3.20 5.97
C LYS A 92 0.71 -4.22 5.13
N LEU A 93 0.69 -4.07 3.79
CA LEU A 93 0.02 -5.01 2.90
C LEU A 93 0.64 -6.42 2.96
N LYS A 94 1.97 -6.53 3.02
CA LYS A 94 2.70 -7.80 3.18
C LYS A 94 2.32 -8.47 4.50
N GLN A 95 2.21 -7.71 5.57
CA GLN A 95 1.80 -8.23 6.88
C GLN A 95 0.36 -8.74 6.88
N TRP A 96 -0.57 -8.04 6.21
CA TRP A 96 -1.92 -8.55 6.00
C TRP A 96 -1.95 -9.83 5.16
N GLY A 97 -1.08 -9.92 4.13
CA GLY A 97 -0.93 -11.15 3.35
C GLY A 97 -0.42 -12.31 4.19
N LEU A 98 0.59 -12.07 5.03
CA LEU A 98 1.11 -13.07 5.96
C LEU A 98 0.02 -13.58 6.92
N GLN A 99 -0.76 -12.69 7.53
CA GLN A 99 -1.89 -13.06 8.39
C GLN A 99 -2.96 -13.85 7.63
N ALA A 100 -3.27 -13.44 6.39
CA ALA A 100 -4.20 -14.16 5.54
C ALA A 100 -3.70 -15.59 5.23
N LEU A 101 -2.41 -15.79 4.97
CA LEU A 101 -1.83 -17.13 4.79
C LEU A 101 -1.86 -17.95 6.08
N GLN A 102 -1.50 -17.37 7.21
CA GLN A 102 -1.53 -18.05 8.52
C GLN A 102 -2.95 -18.52 8.90
N SER A 103 -3.98 -17.83 8.42
CA SER A 103 -5.38 -18.26 8.61
C SER A 103 -5.77 -19.48 7.78
N GLN A 104 -4.95 -19.90 6.81
CA GLN A 104 -5.22 -20.98 5.87
C GLN A 104 -4.23 -22.14 6.06
N ALA A 105 -4.61 -23.15 6.83
CA ALA A 105 -3.74 -24.28 7.18
C ALA A 105 -3.25 -25.14 5.99
N ASN A 106 -3.89 -25.04 4.82
CA ASN A 106 -3.65 -25.93 3.67
C ASN A 106 -2.93 -25.23 2.49
N LEU A 107 -2.43 -24.02 2.67
CA LEU A 107 -1.74 -23.29 1.60
C LEU A 107 -0.23 -23.34 1.80
N SER A 108 0.49 -23.73 0.75
CA SER A 108 1.95 -23.60 0.71
C SER A 108 2.35 -22.12 0.60
N PRO A 109 3.56 -21.74 1.03
CA PRO A 109 4.13 -20.43 0.74
C PRO A 109 4.20 -20.15 -0.76
N CYS A 110 4.31 -18.87 -1.11
CA CYS A 110 4.55 -18.47 -2.49
C CYS A 110 5.92 -18.98 -2.97
N ILE A 111 5.97 -19.48 -4.20
CA ILE A 111 7.20 -20.05 -4.82
C ILE A 111 7.89 -19.08 -5.79
N LEU A 112 7.33 -17.90 -6.00
CA LEU A 112 7.93 -16.89 -6.86
C LEU A 112 9.12 -16.24 -6.17
N ASP A 113 9.98 -15.64 -6.99
CA ASP A 113 11.24 -15.04 -6.57
C ASP A 113 11.06 -13.97 -5.48
N PHE A 114 12.02 -13.95 -4.56
CA PHE A 114 12.11 -13.01 -3.45
C PHE A 114 12.80 -11.70 -3.88
N GLN A 115 13.61 -11.69 -4.95
CA GLN A 115 14.31 -10.47 -5.39
C GLN A 115 13.32 -9.37 -5.81
N SER A 116 12.16 -9.74 -6.38
CA SER A 116 11.13 -8.76 -6.74
C SER A 116 10.25 -8.31 -5.56
N ARG A 117 10.54 -8.76 -4.32
CA ARG A 117 9.63 -8.60 -3.18
C ARG A 117 9.37 -7.15 -2.81
N ASN A 118 10.35 -6.28 -2.99
CA ASN A 118 10.24 -4.86 -2.64
C ASN A 118 10.13 -3.97 -3.88
N ILE A 119 9.91 -4.55 -5.07
CA ILE A 119 9.62 -3.75 -6.26
C ILE A 119 8.17 -3.28 -6.17
N ILE A 120 8.00 -1.96 -6.02
CA ILE A 120 6.70 -1.29 -5.95
C ILE A 120 6.40 -0.56 -7.27
N PRO A 121 5.13 -0.24 -7.57
CA PRO A 121 4.78 0.52 -8.76
C PRO A 121 5.47 1.88 -8.76
N ASP A 122 5.70 2.42 -9.95
CA ASP A 122 6.07 3.81 -10.10
C ASP A 122 4.93 4.73 -9.65
N ILE A 123 5.29 5.78 -8.93
CA ILE A 123 4.36 6.75 -8.34
C ILE A 123 4.94 8.11 -8.74
N PRO A 124 4.57 8.65 -9.90
CA PRO A 124 5.10 9.94 -10.34
C PRO A 124 4.37 11.12 -9.68
N ASP A 125 3.12 10.93 -9.23
CA ASP A 125 2.26 12.02 -8.77
C ASP A 125 1.85 11.90 -7.30
N HIS A 126 1.39 13.03 -6.74
CA HIS A 126 0.72 13.07 -5.46
C HIS A 126 -0.64 12.35 -5.50
N PHE A 127 -1.06 11.80 -4.37
CA PHE A 127 -2.39 11.22 -4.24
C PHE A 127 -3.43 12.32 -4.02
N LEU A 128 -4.25 12.59 -5.04
CA LEU A 128 -5.28 13.62 -5.00
C LEU A 128 -6.64 13.04 -4.66
N CYS A 129 -7.32 13.63 -3.67
CA CYS A 129 -8.71 13.31 -3.39
C CYS A 129 -9.61 14.04 -4.40
N LEU A 130 -10.40 13.30 -5.17
CA LEU A 130 -11.37 13.89 -6.11
C LEU A 130 -12.80 13.85 -5.55
N TRP A 131 -12.94 13.82 -4.23
CA TRP A 131 -14.23 14.01 -3.58
C TRP A 131 -14.69 15.45 -3.80
N GLU A 132 -15.97 15.66 -4.08
CA GLU A 132 -16.53 16.99 -4.33
C GLU A 132 -16.27 17.91 -3.14
N HIS A 133 -15.72 19.09 -3.42
CA HIS A 133 -15.32 20.09 -2.42
C HIS A 133 -14.22 19.62 -1.45
N CYS A 134 -13.43 18.61 -1.83
CA CYS A 134 -12.23 18.21 -1.12
C CYS A 134 -10.98 18.57 -1.93
N GLU A 135 -10.06 19.32 -1.32
CA GLU A 135 -8.81 19.78 -1.94
C GLU A 135 -7.57 19.09 -1.33
N SER A 136 -7.78 17.96 -0.63
CA SER A 136 -6.70 17.26 0.06
C SER A 136 -5.79 16.50 -0.92
N SER A 137 -4.48 16.68 -0.75
CA SER A 137 -3.42 15.93 -1.42
C SER A 137 -2.50 15.27 -0.40
N PHE A 138 -1.85 14.17 -0.78
CA PHE A 138 -1.00 13.39 0.11
C PHE A 138 0.20 12.79 -0.64
N ASP A 139 1.34 12.72 0.04
CA ASP A 139 2.51 11.95 -0.40
C ASP A 139 2.47 10.51 0.08
N ASN A 140 1.81 10.29 1.22
CA ASN A 140 1.74 8.98 1.86
C ASN A 140 0.42 8.28 1.49
N PRO A 141 0.47 7.13 0.81
CA PRO A 141 -0.73 6.40 0.40
C PRO A 141 -1.58 5.91 1.58
N GLU A 142 -0.99 5.55 2.73
CA GLU A 142 -1.75 5.14 3.92
C GLU A 142 -2.68 6.26 4.39
N TRP A 143 -2.17 7.51 4.42
CA TRP A 143 -2.95 8.67 4.82
C TRP A 143 -4.01 9.04 3.79
N PHE A 144 -3.68 8.93 2.50
CA PHE A 144 -4.64 9.12 1.42
C PHE A 144 -5.82 8.14 1.51
N TYR A 145 -5.55 6.83 1.61
CA TYR A 145 -6.62 5.84 1.67
C TYR A 145 -7.46 5.98 2.94
N ARG A 146 -6.84 6.25 4.10
CA ARG A 146 -7.58 6.56 5.34
C ARG A 146 -8.45 7.81 5.21
N HIS A 147 -7.95 8.86 4.55
CA HIS A 147 -8.73 10.07 4.27
C HIS A 147 -9.95 9.76 3.39
N VAL A 148 -9.77 9.02 2.29
CA VAL A 148 -10.87 8.64 1.40
C VAL A 148 -11.91 7.79 2.13
N GLU A 149 -11.48 6.85 2.98
CA GLU A 149 -12.41 6.08 3.82
C GLU A 149 -13.20 6.96 4.79
N ALA A 150 -12.62 8.05 5.30
CA ALA A 150 -13.31 8.97 6.22
C ALA A 150 -14.53 9.62 5.56
N HIS A 151 -14.49 9.93 4.26
CA HIS A 151 -15.67 10.42 3.53
C HIS A 151 -16.84 9.43 3.63
N SER A 152 -16.59 8.12 3.52
CA SER A 152 -17.65 7.10 3.66
C SER A 152 -18.31 7.08 5.04
N LEU A 153 -17.64 7.58 6.06
CA LEU A 153 -18.12 7.63 7.45
C LEU A 153 -18.88 8.92 7.76
N CYS A 154 -18.56 10.01 7.06
CA CYS A 154 -19.17 11.32 7.26
C CYS A 154 -20.38 11.59 6.33
N CYS A 155 -20.62 10.75 5.32
CA CYS A 155 -21.72 10.94 4.38
C CYS A 155 -23.10 10.84 5.05
N GLU A 156 -23.97 11.78 4.72
CA GLU A 156 -25.36 11.78 5.15
C GLU A 156 -26.21 10.78 4.35
N TYR A 157 -27.17 10.15 5.01
CA TYR A 157 -28.16 9.30 4.36
C TYR A 157 -29.21 10.17 3.67
N GLN A 158 -29.36 10.00 2.36
CA GLN A 158 -30.43 10.63 1.58
C GLN A 158 -31.65 9.70 1.50
N ALA A 159 -32.83 10.23 1.80
CA ALA A 159 -34.08 9.49 1.68
C ALA A 159 -34.52 9.37 0.22
N ILE A 160 -34.74 8.14 -0.24
CA ILE A 160 -35.37 7.81 -1.53
C ILE A 160 -36.70 7.12 -1.24
N GLY A 161 -37.80 7.85 -1.38
CA GLY A 161 -39.15 7.34 -1.10
C GLY A 161 -39.52 7.35 0.39
N LYS A 162 -40.52 6.57 0.79
CA LYS A 162 -41.11 6.64 2.13
C LYS A 162 -40.26 6.00 3.24
N ASP A 163 -39.42 5.02 2.94
CA ASP A 163 -38.67 4.24 3.95
C ASP A 163 -37.23 3.86 3.56
N ASN A 164 -36.74 4.24 2.38
CA ASN A 164 -35.43 3.81 1.91
C ASN A 164 -34.41 4.94 2.04
N HIS A 165 -33.28 4.65 2.69
CA HIS A 165 -32.17 5.60 2.84
C HIS A 165 -30.96 5.06 2.08
N VAL A 166 -30.28 5.93 1.34
CA VAL A 166 -29.07 5.58 0.61
C VAL A 166 -27.96 6.57 0.90
N VAL A 167 -26.73 6.15 0.67
CA VAL A 167 -25.52 6.97 0.74
C VAL A 167 -25.00 7.14 -0.68
N LEU A 168 -24.71 8.37 -1.08
CA LEU A 168 -24.20 8.68 -2.42
C LEU A 168 -22.67 8.72 -2.38
N CYS A 169 -22.05 8.32 -3.48
CA CYS A 169 -20.63 8.59 -3.68
C CYS A 169 -20.46 10.06 -4.09
N GLY A 170 -19.67 10.82 -3.33
CA GLY A 170 -19.32 12.20 -3.66
C GLY A 170 -18.07 12.31 -4.53
N TRP A 171 -17.62 11.22 -5.16
CA TRP A 171 -16.46 11.30 -6.07
C TRP A 171 -16.85 12.02 -7.35
N LYS A 172 -15.99 12.91 -7.85
CA LYS A 172 -16.24 13.71 -9.05
C LYS A 172 -16.64 12.83 -10.23
N GLY A 173 -17.84 13.06 -10.75
CA GLY A 173 -18.39 12.32 -11.90
C GLY A 173 -18.95 10.93 -11.57
N CYS A 174 -19.02 10.55 -10.29
CA CYS A 174 -19.65 9.31 -9.86
C CYS A 174 -21.13 9.54 -9.50
N THR A 175 -22.01 8.67 -9.96
CA THR A 175 -23.45 8.71 -9.66
C THR A 175 -23.91 7.49 -8.87
N CYS A 176 -22.98 6.70 -8.34
CA CYS A 176 -23.29 5.46 -7.63
C CYS A 176 -23.91 5.72 -6.26
N THR A 177 -24.91 4.91 -5.91
CA THR A 177 -25.64 4.97 -4.64
C THR A 177 -25.56 3.64 -3.90
N PHE A 178 -25.48 3.67 -2.58
CA PHE A 178 -25.28 2.49 -1.74
C PHE A 178 -26.27 2.45 -0.58
N LYS A 179 -26.62 1.25 -0.12
CA LYS A 179 -27.53 1.08 1.02
C LYS A 179 -26.92 1.38 2.39
N ASP A 180 -25.59 1.36 2.49
CA ASP A 180 -24.85 1.56 3.73
C ASP A 180 -23.42 2.05 3.46
N CYS A 181 -22.79 2.65 4.48
CA CYS A 181 -21.43 3.19 4.41
C CYS A 181 -20.36 2.13 4.09
N ARG A 182 -20.59 0.85 4.46
CA ARG A 182 -19.63 -0.23 4.18
C ARG A 182 -19.55 -0.50 2.67
N LYS A 183 -20.70 -0.51 1.99
CA LYS A 183 -20.76 -0.67 0.54
C LYS A 183 -20.19 0.51 -0.21
N LEU A 184 -20.40 1.73 0.28
CA LEU A 184 -19.72 2.91 -0.25
C LEU A 184 -18.19 2.76 -0.09
N ARG A 185 -17.68 2.41 1.10
CA ARG A 185 -16.25 2.21 1.33
C ARG A 185 -15.62 1.19 0.38
N GLU A 186 -16.26 0.03 0.22
CA GLU A 186 -15.82 -1.00 -0.74
C GLU A 186 -15.75 -0.43 -2.17
N HIS A 187 -16.69 0.43 -2.55
CA HIS A 187 -16.71 1.09 -3.86
C HIS A 187 -15.63 2.14 -4.05
N LEU A 188 -15.23 2.90 -3.02
CA LEU A 188 -14.19 3.94 -3.14
C LEU A 188 -12.85 3.40 -3.64
N ARG A 189 -12.57 2.11 -3.41
CA ARG A 189 -11.41 1.41 -3.96
C ARG A 189 -11.38 1.37 -5.49
N SER A 190 -12.55 1.46 -6.14
CA SER A 190 -12.62 1.55 -7.61
C SER A 190 -12.17 2.90 -8.15
N HIS A 191 -12.21 3.95 -7.32
CA HIS A 191 -11.67 5.26 -7.68
C HIS A 191 -10.18 5.37 -7.36
N THR A 192 -9.78 4.89 -6.18
CA THR A 192 -8.40 5.03 -5.69
C THR A 192 -7.46 3.92 -6.16
N GLN A 193 -7.99 2.86 -6.78
CA GLN A 193 -7.26 1.64 -7.18
C GLN A 193 -6.52 0.94 -6.02
N GLU A 194 -6.96 1.20 -4.78
CA GLU A 194 -6.35 0.67 -3.56
C GLU A 194 -6.14 -0.84 -3.61
N LYS A 195 -4.90 -1.27 -3.33
CA LYS A 195 -4.58 -2.68 -3.06
C LYS A 195 -4.58 -2.91 -1.57
N VAL A 196 -5.16 -4.02 -1.13
CA VAL A 196 -5.48 -4.24 0.30
C VAL A 196 -4.74 -5.43 0.89
N VAL A 197 -3.90 -6.09 0.12
CA VAL A 197 -3.10 -7.24 0.57
C VAL A 197 -1.94 -7.44 -0.40
N ALA A 198 -0.77 -7.82 0.11
CA ALA A 198 0.38 -8.15 -0.72
C ALA A 198 0.98 -9.49 -0.30
N CYS A 199 1.57 -10.21 -1.25
CA CYS A 199 2.28 -11.44 -0.95
C CYS A 199 3.55 -11.13 -0.16
N PRO A 200 3.75 -11.72 1.03
CA PRO A 200 4.95 -11.46 1.82
C PRO A 200 6.22 -12.00 1.17
N THR A 201 6.13 -12.94 0.21
CA THR A 201 7.29 -13.53 -0.46
C THR A 201 7.71 -12.77 -1.71
N CYS A 202 6.80 -12.55 -2.66
CA CYS A 202 7.14 -11.94 -3.96
C CYS A 202 6.72 -10.48 -4.10
N GLY A 203 6.08 -9.89 -3.09
CA GLY A 203 5.67 -8.48 -3.10
C GLY A 203 4.41 -8.16 -3.89
N GLY A 204 3.88 -9.10 -4.68
CA GLY A 204 2.70 -8.87 -5.52
C GLY A 204 1.48 -8.37 -4.74
N MET A 205 0.84 -7.29 -5.20
CA MET A 205 -0.28 -6.64 -4.52
C MET A 205 -1.63 -6.97 -5.16
N PHE A 206 -2.67 -7.10 -4.35
CA PHE A 206 -4.00 -7.54 -4.80
C PHE A 206 -5.13 -6.67 -4.25
N ALA A 207 -6.19 -6.53 -5.06
CA ALA A 207 -7.37 -5.71 -4.71
C ALA A 207 -8.30 -6.36 -3.66
N ASN A 208 -8.14 -7.66 -3.37
CA ASN A 208 -8.87 -8.37 -2.33
C ASN A 208 -8.21 -9.72 -1.98
N ASN A 209 -8.63 -10.31 -0.85
CA ASN A 209 -8.13 -11.59 -0.38
C ASN A 209 -8.40 -12.75 -1.34
N THR A 210 -9.53 -12.75 -2.07
CA THR A 210 -9.81 -13.83 -3.03
C THR A 210 -8.73 -13.90 -4.12
N LYS A 211 -8.37 -12.75 -4.71
CA LYS A 211 -7.32 -12.67 -5.74
C LYS A 211 -5.94 -13.06 -5.19
N PHE A 212 -5.64 -12.66 -3.96
CA PHE A 212 -4.41 -13.07 -3.29
C PHE A 212 -4.34 -14.58 -3.04
N LEU A 213 -5.40 -15.19 -2.51
CA LEU A 213 -5.43 -16.63 -2.28
C LEU A 213 -5.38 -17.42 -3.59
N ASP A 214 -6.03 -16.93 -4.65
CA ASP A 214 -5.95 -17.52 -5.98
C ASP A 214 -4.53 -17.47 -6.56
N HIS A 215 -3.78 -16.39 -6.29
CA HIS A 215 -2.36 -16.30 -6.68
C HIS A 215 -1.53 -17.43 -6.07
N ILE A 216 -1.73 -17.73 -4.78
CA ILE A 216 -1.01 -18.80 -4.09
C ILE A 216 -1.45 -20.19 -4.60
N ARG A 217 -2.76 -20.43 -4.74
CA ARG A 217 -3.28 -21.73 -5.18
C ARG A 217 -2.80 -22.13 -6.58
N ARG A 218 -2.72 -21.14 -7.50
CA ARG A 218 -2.25 -21.39 -8.88
C ARG A 218 -0.80 -21.88 -8.90
N GLN A 219 0.02 -21.44 -7.96
CA GLN A 219 1.40 -21.91 -7.82
C GLN A 219 1.45 -23.36 -7.35
N THR A 220 0.61 -23.75 -6.38
CA THR A 220 0.49 -25.14 -5.92
C THR A 220 0.08 -26.08 -7.07
N SER A 221 -0.84 -25.67 -7.95
CA SER A 221 -1.20 -26.47 -9.12
C SER A 221 -0.09 -26.58 -10.16
N LEU A 222 0.75 -25.55 -10.31
CA LEU A 222 1.90 -25.56 -11.23
C LEU A 222 3.05 -26.44 -10.71
N ASP A 223 3.30 -26.47 -9.41
CA ASP A 223 4.32 -27.34 -8.82
C ASP A 223 3.93 -28.83 -8.90
N GLN A 224 2.62 -29.13 -8.96
CA GLN A 224 2.09 -30.46 -9.31
C GLN A 224 2.16 -30.78 -10.81
N GLN A 225 2.39 -29.78 -11.67
CA GLN A 225 2.50 -29.88 -13.12
C GLN A 225 3.91 -29.51 -13.61
N ARG A 226 4.94 -30.15 -13.06
CA ARG A 226 6.25 -30.17 -13.74
C ARG A 226 6.15 -31.02 -14.99
N PHE A 227 5.77 -30.41 -16.11
CA PHE A 227 5.82 -31.05 -17.41
C PHE A 227 7.27 -31.29 -17.81
N GLN A 228 7.69 -32.56 -17.80
CA GLN A 228 9.01 -32.96 -18.26
C GLN A 228 9.04 -32.82 -19.78
N CYS A 229 9.91 -31.95 -20.30
CA CYS A 229 10.14 -31.83 -21.74
C CYS A 229 10.75 -33.16 -22.24
N SER A 230 10.11 -33.84 -23.18
CA SER A 230 10.61 -35.09 -23.76
C SER A 230 11.91 -34.93 -24.58
N HIS A 231 12.38 -33.69 -24.78
CA HIS A 231 13.55 -33.37 -25.60
C HIS A 231 14.72 -32.74 -24.83
N CYS A 232 14.56 -32.47 -23.53
CA CYS A 232 15.65 -31.92 -22.71
C CYS A 232 15.87 -32.86 -21.52
N SER A 233 17.03 -33.56 -21.53
CA SER A 233 17.57 -34.31 -20.39
C SER A 233 18.66 -33.48 -19.70
#